data_AF-A0AAD7UGM1-F1
#
_entry.id   AF-A0AAD7UGM1-F1
#
_cell.length_a   1.000
_cell.length_b   1.000
_cell.length_c   1.000
_cell.angle_alpha   90.00
_cell.angle_beta   90.00
_cell.angle_gamma   90.00
#
_symmetry.space_group_name_H-M   'P 1'
#
loop_
_entity.id
_entity.type
_entity.pdbx_description
1 polymer ?
#
loop_
_entity_poly.entity_id
_entity_poly.type
_entity_poly.pdbx_seq_one_letter_code
_entity_poly.pdbx_strand_id
1 'polypeptide(L)'
;MPRTLRVEKQVLDKLAKAPADFSSAFPPAVPKNLRLMYLHAHQSLAWNTLASERINRRGVAVVPGDLVLANSTGLTADRTSAAGVRVVADPESYAHWDVVLPLPGRAITYPTFEGATEALARAAVRDDYARAATPEASFAGAYRPLFMKPSNLCWRLVPYNSKAEQLIKTDLDKLRDVDEPP
;
A
#
# COMPACT_ATOMS: atom_id res chain seq x y z
N MET A 1 -14.48 -7.16 29.79
CA MET A 1 -13.54 -6.84 28.68
C MET A 1 -12.42 -5.95 29.21
N PRO A 2 -11.14 -6.17 28.86
CA PRO A 2 -10.01 -5.31 29.25
C PRO A 2 -10.22 -3.84 28.86
N ARG A 3 -9.67 -2.90 29.64
CA ARG A 3 -9.85 -1.45 29.42
C ARG A 3 -9.23 -0.93 28.12
N THR A 4 -8.35 -1.71 27.50
CA THR A 4 -7.68 -1.39 26.23
C THR A 4 -8.58 -1.60 25.01
N LEU A 5 -9.59 -2.48 25.09
CA LEU A 5 -10.47 -2.86 23.98
C LEU A 5 -11.72 -1.97 23.91
N ARG A 6 -11.52 -0.66 23.72
CA ARG A 6 -12.62 0.31 23.76
C ARG A 6 -13.55 0.21 22.55
N VAL A 7 -12.99 -0.01 21.36
CA VAL A 7 -13.74 -0.05 20.10
C VAL A 7 -14.57 -1.34 20.02
N GLU A 8 -13.95 -2.47 20.34
CA GLU A 8 -14.56 -3.79 20.37
C GLU A 8 -15.70 -3.84 21.37
N LYS A 9 -15.49 -3.26 22.56
CA LYS A 9 -16.56 -3.13 23.56
C LYS A 9 -17.75 -2.34 23.01
N GLN A 10 -17.52 -1.20 22.37
CA GLN A 10 -18.61 -0.38 21.82
C GLN A 10 -19.39 -1.08 20.71
N VAL A 11 -18.69 -1.83 19.84
CA VAL A 11 -19.34 -2.66 18.81
C VAL A 11 -20.22 -3.73 19.46
N LEU A 12 -19.68 -4.47 20.44
CA LEU A 12 -20.40 -5.54 21.13
C LEU A 12 -21.59 -4.99 21.94
N ASP A 13 -21.43 -3.87 22.63
CA ASP A 13 -22.50 -3.23 23.41
C ASP A 13 -23.67 -2.80 22.50
N LYS A 14 -23.40 -2.45 21.23
CA LYS A 14 -24.44 -2.16 20.23
C LYS A 14 -25.09 -3.43 19.68
N LEU A 15 -24.28 -4.42 19.31
CA LEU A 15 -24.78 -5.70 18.80
C LEU A 15 -25.58 -6.49 19.85
N ALA A 16 -25.29 -6.30 21.13
CA ALA A 16 -26.08 -6.87 22.22
C ALA A 16 -27.51 -6.31 22.26
N LYS A 17 -27.72 -5.05 21.83
CA LYS A 17 -29.05 -4.40 21.77
C LYS A 17 -29.77 -4.68 20.45
N ALA A 18 -29.02 -4.74 19.35
CA ALA A 18 -29.53 -5.03 18.01
C ALA A 18 -28.67 -6.12 17.36
N PRO A 19 -28.99 -7.40 17.60
CA PRO A 19 -28.26 -8.51 16.98
C PRO A 19 -28.32 -8.44 15.46
N ALA A 20 -27.22 -8.83 14.80
CA ALA A 20 -27.05 -8.86 13.34
C ALA A 20 -27.08 -7.51 12.59
N ASP A 21 -27.27 -6.37 13.28
CA ASP A 21 -27.19 -5.04 12.65
C ASP A 21 -25.74 -4.49 12.66
N PHE A 22 -24.89 -5.09 11.82
CA PHE A 22 -23.46 -4.74 11.76
C PHE A 22 -23.21 -3.38 11.10
N SER A 23 -24.03 -3.02 10.11
CA SER A 23 -23.87 -1.78 9.34
C SER A 23 -24.15 -0.55 10.19
N SER A 24 -25.05 -0.62 11.18
CA SER A 24 -25.29 0.47 12.12
C SER A 24 -24.38 0.42 13.36
N ALA A 25 -23.91 -0.77 13.77
CA ALA A 25 -23.05 -0.92 14.94
C ALA A 25 -21.62 -0.42 14.71
N PHE A 26 -21.07 -0.66 13.52
CA PHE A 26 -19.65 -0.45 13.23
C PHE A 26 -19.25 1.04 13.01
N PRO A 27 -19.90 1.83 12.14
CA PRO A 27 -19.54 3.23 11.89
C PRO A 27 -19.45 4.14 13.13
N PRO A 28 -20.37 4.06 14.10
CA PRO A 28 -20.33 4.92 15.29
C PRO A 28 -19.37 4.43 16.38
N ALA A 29 -19.05 3.13 16.43
CA ALA A 29 -18.13 2.57 17.42
C ALA A 29 -16.66 2.69 17.00
N VAL A 30 -16.40 2.68 15.69
CA VAL A 30 -15.05 2.74 15.11
C VAL A 30 -14.80 4.13 14.55
N PRO A 31 -13.81 4.89 15.07
CA PRO A 31 -13.47 6.20 14.53
C PRO A 31 -13.14 6.15 13.03
N LYS A 32 -13.47 7.22 12.29
CA LYS A 32 -13.33 7.29 10.83
C LYS A 32 -11.97 6.82 10.31
N ASN A 33 -10.87 7.28 10.91
CA ASN A 33 -9.52 6.91 10.46
C ASN A 33 -9.25 5.40 10.58
N LEU A 34 -9.76 4.77 11.64
CA LEU A 34 -9.63 3.33 11.83
C LEU A 34 -10.51 2.54 10.85
N ARG A 35 -11.68 3.09 10.47
CA ARG A 35 -12.52 2.50 9.41
C ARG A 35 -11.85 2.55 8.05
N LEU A 36 -11.26 3.70 7.71
CA LEU A 36 -10.49 3.89 6.47
C LEU A 36 -9.27 2.96 6.41
N MET A 37 -8.64 2.65 7.56
CA MET A 37 -7.54 1.68 7.62
C MET A 37 -7.94 0.31 7.05
N TYR A 38 -9.13 -0.21 7.37
CA TYR A 38 -9.58 -1.51 6.81
C TYR A 38 -9.77 -1.43 5.29
N LEU A 39 -10.31 -0.32 4.79
CA LEU A 39 -10.52 -0.11 3.36
C LEU A 39 -9.18 0.02 2.60
N HIS A 40 -8.22 0.78 3.16
CA HIS A 40 -6.87 0.90 2.62
C HIS A 40 -6.09 -0.41 2.70
N ALA A 41 -6.32 -1.23 3.73
CA ALA A 41 -5.75 -2.58 3.83
C ALA A 41 -6.27 -3.48 2.70
N HIS A 42 -7.56 -3.41 2.36
CA HIS A 42 -8.11 -4.12 1.20
C HIS A 42 -7.51 -3.61 -0.13
N GLN A 43 -7.37 -2.29 -0.31
CA GLN A 43 -6.68 -1.73 -1.49
C GLN A 43 -5.23 -2.23 -1.58
N SER A 44 -4.55 -2.37 -0.44
CA SER A 44 -3.17 -2.88 -0.38
C SER A 44 -3.09 -4.38 -0.69
N LEU A 45 -4.05 -5.19 -0.24
CA LEU A 45 -4.16 -6.61 -0.58
C LEU A 45 -4.33 -6.79 -2.10
N ALA A 46 -5.25 -6.01 -2.69
CA ALA A 46 -5.48 -5.98 -4.12
C ALA A 46 -4.22 -5.60 -4.91
N TRP A 47 -3.55 -4.52 -4.49
CA TRP A 47 -2.31 -4.07 -5.09
C TRP A 47 -1.21 -5.13 -4.99
N ASN A 48 -1.02 -5.75 -3.82
CA ASN A 48 -0.02 -6.79 -3.61
C ASN A 48 -0.29 -8.03 -4.49
N THR A 49 -1.56 -8.40 -4.65
CA THR A 49 -1.96 -9.54 -5.49
C THR A 49 -1.63 -9.27 -6.96
N LEU A 50 -1.95 -8.07 -7.44
CA LEU A 50 -1.63 -7.64 -8.81
C LEU A 50 -0.12 -7.50 -9.02
N ALA A 51 0.60 -6.90 -8.07
CA ALA A 51 2.05 -6.73 -8.11
C ALA A 51 2.77 -8.09 -8.17
N SER A 52 2.35 -9.03 -7.34
CA SER A 52 2.91 -10.39 -7.31
C SER A 52 2.66 -11.11 -8.64
N GLU A 53 1.43 -11.04 -9.17
CA GLU A 53 1.11 -11.61 -10.49
C GLU A 53 2.01 -11.01 -11.60
N ARG A 54 2.16 -9.68 -11.59
CA ARG A 54 2.93 -8.95 -12.59
C ARG A 54 4.41 -9.32 -12.54
N ILE A 55 4.99 -9.42 -11.35
CA ILE A 55 6.39 -9.81 -11.17
C ILE A 55 6.59 -11.28 -11.56
N ASN A 56 5.68 -12.17 -11.15
CA ASN A 56 5.79 -13.61 -11.44
C ASN A 56 5.74 -13.90 -12.94
N ARG A 57 4.92 -13.18 -13.71
CA ARG A 57 4.76 -13.43 -15.15
C ARG A 57 5.84 -12.80 -16.00
N ARG A 58 6.29 -11.59 -15.64
CA ARG A 58 7.05 -10.72 -16.55
C ARG A 58 8.35 -10.19 -15.94
N GLY A 59 8.62 -10.52 -14.67
CA GLY A 59 9.81 -10.09 -13.95
C GLY A 59 9.91 -8.57 -13.85
N VAL A 60 11.14 -8.07 -13.99
CA VAL A 60 11.48 -6.64 -13.84
C VAL A 60 11.37 -5.84 -15.14
N ALA A 61 11.28 -6.48 -16.29
CA ALA A 61 11.19 -5.78 -17.57
C ALA A 61 9.87 -5.02 -17.68
N VAL A 62 9.87 -3.83 -18.29
CA VAL A 62 8.64 -3.13 -18.64
C VAL A 62 7.96 -3.88 -19.78
N VAL A 63 6.62 -4.01 -19.75
CA VAL A 63 5.87 -4.70 -20.81
C VAL A 63 4.72 -3.84 -21.34
N PRO A 64 4.26 -4.09 -22.58
CA PRO A 64 3.07 -3.44 -23.09
C PRO A 64 1.87 -3.72 -22.17
N GLY A 65 1.11 -2.69 -21.86
CA GLY A 65 -0.01 -2.75 -20.92
C GLY A 65 0.33 -2.41 -19.46
N ASP A 66 1.60 -2.19 -19.12
CA ASP A 66 1.97 -1.57 -17.84
C ASP A 66 1.48 -0.13 -17.76
N LEU A 67 1.39 0.40 -16.54
CA LEU A 67 1.10 1.82 -16.31
C LEU A 67 2.37 2.54 -15.91
N VAL A 68 2.59 3.73 -16.49
CA VAL A 68 3.71 4.62 -16.17
C VAL A 68 3.19 6.03 -15.91
N LEU A 69 3.90 6.77 -15.06
CA LEU A 69 3.63 8.19 -14.83
C LEU A 69 4.51 9.05 -15.74
N ALA A 70 3.89 9.83 -16.63
CA ALA A 70 4.61 10.81 -17.42
C ALA A 70 5.20 11.91 -16.51
N ASN A 71 6.49 12.21 -16.66
CA ASN A 71 7.25 13.25 -15.95
C ASN A 71 7.71 12.92 -14.52
N SER A 72 8.05 11.67 -14.22
CA SER A 72 8.69 11.24 -12.97
C SER A 72 10.21 11.51 -12.90
N THR A 73 10.72 12.58 -13.53
CA THR A 73 12.16 12.92 -13.51
C THR A 73 12.68 13.40 -12.14
N GLY A 74 11.90 13.25 -11.06
CA GLY A 74 12.31 13.55 -9.69
C GLY A 74 11.80 12.52 -8.68
N LEU A 75 12.57 12.32 -7.61
CA LEU A 75 12.15 11.52 -6.44
C LEU A 75 10.96 12.13 -5.66
N THR A 76 10.54 13.35 -6.01
CA THR A 76 9.57 14.17 -5.27
C THR A 76 8.23 14.40 -5.99
N ALA A 77 8.06 13.89 -7.21
CA ALA A 77 6.79 14.02 -7.93
C ALA A 77 5.68 13.24 -7.19
N ASP A 78 4.49 13.83 -7.08
CA ASP A 78 3.31 13.17 -6.51
C ASP A 78 2.89 11.99 -7.40
N ARG A 79 3.45 10.82 -7.13
CA ARG A 79 3.21 9.57 -7.86
C ARG A 79 1.83 8.96 -7.62
N THR A 80 0.97 9.66 -6.88
CA THR A 80 -0.37 9.16 -6.53
C THR A 80 -1.47 9.76 -7.40
N SER A 81 -1.20 10.87 -8.11
CA SER A 81 -2.19 11.54 -8.93
C SER A 81 -2.48 10.81 -10.25
N ALA A 82 -3.75 10.80 -10.66
CA ALA A 82 -4.15 10.22 -11.95
C ALA A 82 -3.74 11.06 -13.17
N ALA A 83 -3.34 12.31 -12.94
CA ALA A 83 -2.89 13.21 -14.00
C ALA A 83 -1.53 12.71 -14.52
N GLY A 84 -1.52 12.20 -15.75
CA GLY A 84 -0.28 11.78 -16.42
C GLY A 84 -0.01 10.27 -16.44
N VAL A 85 -0.92 9.44 -15.91
CA VAL A 85 -0.82 7.98 -16.10
C VAL A 85 -1.07 7.59 -17.54
N ARG A 86 -0.21 6.75 -18.10
CA ARG A 86 -0.30 6.22 -19.46
C ARG A 86 -0.13 4.71 -19.45
N VAL A 87 -0.86 4.05 -20.34
CA VAL A 87 -0.62 2.63 -20.64
C VAL A 87 0.56 2.56 -21.60
N VAL A 88 1.55 1.74 -21.26
CA VAL A 88 2.76 1.53 -22.07
C VAL A 88 2.37 0.79 -23.34
N ALA A 89 2.65 1.41 -24.50
CA ALA A 89 2.59 0.75 -25.80
C ALA A 89 3.98 0.33 -26.28
N ASP A 90 4.97 1.21 -26.11
CA ASP A 90 6.39 0.98 -26.39
C ASP A 90 7.17 0.88 -25.06
N PRO A 91 7.61 -0.32 -24.65
CA PRO A 91 8.32 -0.51 -23.39
C PRO A 91 9.74 0.04 -23.36
N GLU A 92 10.41 0.18 -24.52
CA GLU A 92 11.82 0.58 -24.58
C GLU A 92 12.03 2.03 -24.13
N SER A 93 10.97 2.83 -24.18
CA SER A 93 10.94 4.23 -23.76
C SER A 93 10.92 4.44 -22.24
N TYR A 94 10.80 3.38 -21.43
CA TYR A 94 10.58 3.49 -19.98
C TYR A 94 11.51 2.59 -19.16
N ALA A 95 11.87 3.05 -17.96
CA ALA A 95 12.55 2.21 -16.99
C ALA A 95 11.54 1.47 -16.11
N HIS A 96 11.95 0.33 -15.55
CA HIS A 96 11.13 -0.41 -14.58
C HIS A 96 10.75 0.43 -13.35
N TRP A 97 11.56 1.44 -13.00
CA TRP A 97 11.27 2.39 -11.92
C TRP A 97 10.05 3.29 -12.18
N ASP A 98 9.65 3.45 -13.44
CA ASP A 98 8.52 4.28 -13.84
C ASP A 98 7.18 3.54 -13.74
N VAL A 99 7.23 2.20 -13.61
CA VAL A 99 6.04 1.36 -13.56
C VAL A 99 5.28 1.56 -12.25
N VAL A 100 4.01 1.88 -12.38
CA VAL A 100 3.05 1.99 -11.28
C VAL A 100 1.93 0.97 -11.43
N LEU A 101 1.31 0.63 -10.31
CA LEU A 101 0.10 -0.17 -10.28
C LEU A 101 -1.00 0.58 -9.52
N PRO A 102 -2.27 0.37 -9.90
CA PRO A 102 -3.39 1.07 -9.32
C PRO A 102 -3.70 0.57 -7.91
N LEU A 103 -3.94 1.51 -6.99
CA LEU A 103 -4.78 1.28 -5.83
C LEU A 103 -6.24 1.42 -6.28
N PRO A 104 -7.05 0.35 -6.19
CA PRO A 104 -8.38 0.34 -6.75
C PRO A 104 -9.27 1.46 -6.25
N GLY A 105 -10.06 2.03 -7.16
CA GLY A 105 -10.98 3.12 -6.88
C GLY A 105 -11.88 3.43 -8.08
N ARG A 106 -12.78 4.39 -7.91
CA ARG A 106 -13.79 4.75 -8.92
C ARG A 106 -13.25 5.49 -10.14
N ALA A 107 -12.07 6.13 -10.02
CA ALA A 107 -11.52 7.03 -11.02
C ALA A 107 -10.06 6.69 -11.33
N ILE A 108 -9.80 5.41 -11.66
CA ILE A 108 -8.48 4.86 -11.92
C ILE A 108 -8.45 4.03 -13.20
N THR A 109 -7.33 4.13 -13.92
CA THR A 109 -6.99 3.29 -15.07
C THR A 109 -6.32 2.02 -14.57
N TYR A 110 -6.76 0.88 -15.09
CA TYR A 110 -6.17 -0.43 -14.77
C TYR A 110 -5.18 -0.85 -15.87
N PRO A 111 -4.12 -1.61 -15.52
CA PRO A 111 -3.19 -2.13 -16.51
C PRO A 111 -3.85 -3.20 -17.39
N THR A 112 -3.30 -3.41 -18.57
CA THR A 112 -3.82 -4.35 -19.58
C THR A 112 -2.83 -5.46 -19.93
N PHE A 113 -1.80 -5.68 -19.10
CA PHE A 113 -0.92 -6.83 -19.27
C PHE A 113 -1.68 -8.15 -19.02
N GLU A 114 -1.16 -9.24 -19.59
CA GLU A 114 -1.74 -10.57 -19.45
C GLU A 114 -1.84 -11.02 -17.98
N GLY A 115 -3.05 -11.41 -17.53
CA GLY A 115 -3.30 -11.83 -16.15
C GLY A 115 -3.74 -10.70 -15.20
N ALA A 116 -3.75 -9.44 -15.65
CA ALA A 116 -4.14 -8.30 -14.81
C ALA A 116 -5.60 -8.40 -14.33
N THR A 117 -6.51 -8.76 -15.25
CA THR A 117 -7.95 -8.84 -14.95
C THR A 117 -8.23 -9.96 -13.94
N GLU A 118 -7.60 -11.11 -14.13
CA GLU A 118 -7.72 -12.29 -13.28
C GLU A 118 -7.15 -12.01 -11.87
N ALA A 119 -6.00 -11.34 -11.78
CA ALA A 119 -5.41 -10.96 -10.50
C ALA A 119 -6.30 -9.98 -9.72
N LEU A 120 -6.88 -8.98 -10.40
CA LEU A 120 -7.84 -8.05 -9.81
C LEU A 120 -9.13 -8.75 -9.38
N ALA A 121 -9.63 -9.70 -10.18
CA ALA A 121 -10.81 -10.48 -9.83
C ALA A 121 -10.57 -11.35 -8.59
N ARG A 122 -9.41 -11.99 -8.47
CA ARG A 122 -9.05 -12.81 -7.29
C ARG A 122 -9.00 -12.01 -5.98
N ALA A 123 -8.68 -10.72 -6.05
CA ALA A 123 -8.67 -9.84 -4.89
C ALA A 123 -10.00 -9.10 -4.64
N ALA A 124 -11.11 -9.55 -5.27
CA ALA A 124 -12.45 -8.97 -5.13
C ALA A 124 -12.52 -7.46 -5.44
N VAL A 125 -11.78 -7.02 -6.46
CA VAL A 125 -11.48 -5.59 -6.64
C VAL A 125 -12.41 -4.87 -7.61
N ARG A 126 -12.92 -5.57 -8.62
CA ARG A 126 -13.33 -4.88 -9.85
C ARG A 126 -14.65 -4.12 -9.70
N ASP A 127 -15.62 -4.65 -8.95
CA ASP A 127 -16.96 -4.04 -8.83
C ASP A 127 -17.22 -3.37 -7.47
N ASP A 128 -16.50 -3.74 -6.42
CA ASP A 128 -16.80 -3.34 -5.03
C ASP A 128 -16.51 -1.85 -4.77
N TYR A 129 -15.48 -1.29 -5.42
CA TYR A 129 -15.08 0.12 -5.23
C TYR A 129 -15.87 1.11 -6.09
N ALA A 130 -16.36 0.67 -7.26
CA ALA A 130 -17.17 1.50 -8.15
C ALA A 130 -18.62 1.64 -7.62
N ARG A 131 -19.10 0.63 -6.88
CA ARG A 131 -20.45 0.57 -6.29
C ARG A 131 -20.43 0.62 -4.76
N ALA A 132 -19.55 1.45 -4.20
CA ALA A 132 -19.38 1.54 -2.75
C ALA A 132 -20.72 1.83 -2.04
N ALA A 133 -21.08 0.99 -1.07
CA ALA A 133 -22.34 1.09 -0.33
C ALA A 133 -22.49 2.37 0.50
N THR A 134 -21.37 3.06 0.79
CA THR A 134 -21.36 4.33 1.52
C THR A 134 -20.40 5.32 0.86
N PRO A 135 -20.66 6.65 0.95
CA PRO A 135 -19.76 7.67 0.43
C PRO A 135 -18.33 7.58 0.99
N GLU A 136 -18.18 7.13 2.25
CA GLU A 136 -16.88 6.95 2.90
C GLU A 136 -16.08 5.76 2.33
N ALA A 137 -16.75 4.77 1.75
CA ALA A 137 -16.11 3.65 1.05
C ALA A 137 -15.82 3.96 -0.44
N SER A 138 -16.20 5.14 -0.93
CA SER A 138 -15.99 5.57 -2.31
C SER A 138 -14.65 6.29 -2.46
N PHE A 139 -13.58 5.54 -2.71
CA PHE A 139 -12.26 6.11 -2.99
C PHE A 139 -12.13 6.49 -4.46
N ALA A 140 -11.52 7.65 -4.74
CA ALA A 140 -11.05 7.97 -6.08
C ALA A 140 -10.08 6.90 -6.61
N GLY A 141 -9.25 6.37 -5.71
CA GLY A 141 -8.12 5.49 -6.00
C GLY A 141 -6.83 6.30 -6.15
N ALA A 142 -5.71 5.62 -6.36
CA ALA A 142 -4.39 6.24 -6.51
C ALA A 142 -3.45 5.32 -7.29
N TYR A 143 -2.24 5.77 -7.58
CA TYR A 143 -1.19 4.94 -8.15
C TYR A 143 -0.04 4.75 -7.16
N ARG A 144 0.57 3.57 -7.18
CA ARG A 144 1.72 3.22 -6.33
C ARG A 144 2.82 2.58 -7.18
N PRO A 145 4.09 3.01 -7.05
CA PRO A 145 5.22 2.42 -7.77
C PRO A 145 5.36 0.92 -7.48
N LEU A 146 5.59 0.13 -8.54
CA LEU A 146 5.87 -1.29 -8.42
C LEU A 146 7.26 -1.54 -7.83
N PHE A 147 8.24 -0.75 -8.27
CA PHE A 147 9.63 -0.82 -7.81
C PHE A 147 10.05 0.47 -7.12
N MET A 148 10.81 0.34 -6.03
CA MET A 148 11.34 1.46 -5.26
C MET A 148 12.87 1.39 -5.23
N LYS A 149 13.53 2.50 -5.59
CA LYS A 149 14.98 2.63 -5.51
C LYS A 149 15.35 3.35 -4.21
N PRO A 150 16.01 2.69 -3.23
CA PRO A 150 16.50 3.39 -2.05
C PRO A 150 17.55 4.43 -2.47
N SER A 151 17.54 5.58 -1.81
CA SER A 151 18.58 6.62 -1.96
C SER A 151 19.52 6.58 -0.76
N ASN A 152 20.77 6.99 -0.94
CA ASN A 152 21.78 7.07 0.11
C ASN A 152 22.00 5.75 0.89
N LEU A 153 21.95 4.61 0.19
CA LEU A 153 22.22 3.31 0.80
C LEU A 153 23.69 3.22 1.20
N CYS A 154 23.95 3.09 2.50
CA CYS A 154 25.25 2.80 3.07
C CYS A 154 25.16 1.51 3.91
N TRP A 155 26.23 0.72 3.91
CA TRP A 155 26.31 -0.52 4.68
C TRP A 155 27.75 -0.76 5.13
N ARG A 156 27.92 -1.48 6.24
CA ARG A 156 29.20 -1.92 6.80
C ARG A 156 29.00 -3.30 7.41
N LEU A 157 29.96 -4.21 7.22
CA LEU A 157 29.98 -5.48 7.94
C LEU A 157 30.69 -5.28 9.27
N VAL A 158 30.03 -5.70 10.35
CA VAL A 158 30.52 -5.56 11.72
C VAL A 158 30.59 -6.95 12.34
N PRO A 159 31.78 -7.46 12.68
CA PRO A 159 31.90 -8.69 13.45
C PRO A 159 31.43 -8.45 14.88
N TYR A 160 30.71 -9.40 15.45
CA TYR A 160 30.20 -9.35 16.82
C TYR A 160 30.22 -10.74 17.44
N ASN A 161 30.33 -10.83 18.77
CA ASN A 161 30.44 -12.11 19.48
C ASN A 161 29.17 -12.47 20.27
N SER A 162 28.28 -11.51 20.50
CA SER A 162 27.04 -11.69 21.26
C SER A 162 25.86 -10.97 20.62
N LYS A 163 24.66 -11.57 20.73
CA LYS A 163 23.40 -10.97 20.25
C LYS A 163 22.98 -9.72 21.04
N ALA A 164 23.55 -9.51 22.22
CA ALA A 164 23.26 -8.36 23.07
C ALA A 164 24.19 -7.16 22.79
N GLU A 165 25.20 -7.31 21.92
CA GLU A 165 26.09 -6.21 21.56
C GLU A 165 25.34 -5.18 20.70
N GLN A 166 25.42 -3.92 21.11
CA GLN A 166 24.93 -2.80 20.32
C GLN A 166 25.93 -2.54 19.19
N LEU A 167 25.47 -2.47 17.93
CA LEU A 167 26.33 -2.26 16.75
C LEU A 167 26.19 -0.85 16.15
N ILE A 168 25.18 -0.09 16.61
CA ILE A 168 24.85 1.25 16.11
C ILE A 168 24.49 2.12 17.31
N LYS A 169 25.08 3.32 17.39
CA LYS A 169 24.71 4.31 18.42
C LYS A 169 23.29 4.82 18.22
N THR A 170 22.51 4.87 19.30
CA THR A 170 21.27 5.64 19.30
C THR A 170 21.59 7.14 19.32
N ASP A 171 20.60 7.98 19.03
CA ASP A 171 20.80 9.44 19.13
C ASP A 171 21.06 9.88 20.57
N LEU A 172 20.55 9.15 21.57
CA LEU A 172 20.84 9.40 22.98
C LEU A 172 22.31 9.09 23.33
N ASP A 173 22.89 8.04 22.75
CA ASP A 173 24.29 7.66 22.99
C ASP A 173 25.26 8.69 22.41
N LYS A 174 24.94 9.23 21.23
CA LYS A 174 25.70 10.33 20.61
C LYS A 174 25.67 11.58 21.49
N LEU A 175 24.51 11.92 22.05
CA LEU A 175 24.37 13.07 22.95
C LEU A 175 25.13 12.89 24.27
N ARG A 176 25.31 11.65 24.71
CA ARG A 176 26.05 11.29 25.93
C ARG A 176 27.52 11.01 25.68
N ASP A 177 28.00 11.17 24.45
CA ASP A 177 29.37 10.87 24.02
C ASP A 177 29.83 9.45 24.42
N VAL A 178 28.92 8.48 24.32
CA VAL A 178 29.24 7.06 24.55
C VAL A 178 30.16 6.58 23.44
N ASP A 179 31.16 5.74 23.77
CA ASP A 179 32.13 5.19 22.82
C ASP A 179 31.47 4.48 21.62
N GLU A 180 32.20 4.45 20.49
CA GLU A 180 31.73 3.70 19.32
C GLU A 180 31.63 2.20 19.61
N PRO A 181 30.48 1.58 19.32
CA PRO A 181 30.38 0.13 19.31
C PRO A 181 31.34 -0.47 18.26
N PRO A 182 31.69 -1.76 18.39
CA PRO A 182 32.63 -2.44 17.49
C PRO A 182 32.31 -2.32 15.97
#